data_AF-A0ABD0Z7S5-F1
#
_entry.id   AF-A0ABD0Z7S5-F1
#
_cell.length_a   1.000
_cell.length_b   1.000
_cell.length_c   1.000
_cell.angle_alpha   90.00
_cell.angle_beta   90.00
_cell.angle_gamma   90.00
#
_symmetry.space_group_name_H-M   'P 1'
#
loop_
_entity.id
_entity.type
_entity.pdbx_description
1 polymer ?
#
loop_
_entity_poly.entity_id
_entity_poly.type
_entity_poly.pdbx_seq_one_letter_code
_entity_poly.pdbx_strand_id
1 'polypeptide(L)'
;MDLPSLALILRSAALSSILDERKDSEQKLNQLQHTPQHLVRLLQIAVDGNCDMAVRQIASIQFKNFIAKHWSPEDGEQQRILPSDK
;
A
#
# COMPACT_ATOMS: atom_id res chain seq x y z
N MET A 1 -11.42 0.26 1.50
CA MET A 1 -11.27 -0.69 0.39
C MET A 1 -11.10 -2.08 0.96
N ASP A 2 -11.75 -3.09 0.41
CA ASP A 2 -11.61 -4.50 0.81
C ASP A 2 -10.28 -5.10 0.30
N LEU A 3 -9.86 -6.21 0.91
CA LEU A 3 -8.58 -6.88 0.59
C LEU A 3 -8.46 -7.32 -0.89
N PRO A 4 -9.46 -7.98 -1.50
CA PRO A 4 -9.38 -8.40 -2.90
C PRO A 4 -9.17 -7.24 -3.86
N SER A 5 -9.92 -6.14 -3.68
CA SER A 5 -9.78 -4.94 -4.50
C SER A 5 -8.38 -4.31 -4.38
N LEU A 6 -7.83 -4.23 -3.16
CA LEU A 6 -6.48 -3.71 -2.96
C LEU A 6 -5.43 -4.62 -3.60
N ALA A 7 -5.57 -5.94 -3.47
CA ALA A 7 -4.67 -6.91 -4.11
C ALA A 7 -4.71 -6.80 -5.64
N LEU A 8 -5.88 -6.54 -6.24
CA LEU A 8 -6.01 -6.32 -7.68
C LEU A 8 -5.26 -5.06 -8.13
N ILE A 9 -5.39 -3.96 -7.39
CA ILE A 9 -4.68 -2.71 -7.71
C ILE A 9 -3.16 -2.90 -7.57
N LEU A 10 -2.71 -3.56 -6.50
CA LEU A 10 -1.29 -3.89 -6.30
C LEU A 10 -0.77 -4.77 -7.44
N ARG A 11 -1.56 -5.74 -7.91
CA ARG A 11 -1.23 -6.58 -9.06
C ARG A 11 -1.08 -5.76 -10.33
N SER A 12 -2.00 -4.86 -10.62
CA SER A 12 -1.92 -4.00 -11.81
C SER A 12 -0.71 -3.06 -11.76
N ALA A 13 -0.39 -2.51 -10.58
CA ALA A 13 0.82 -1.72 -10.38
C ALA A 13 2.12 -2.53 -10.60
N ALA A 14 2.11 -3.80 -10.19
CA ALA A 14 3.27 -4.69 -10.24
C ALA A 14 3.51 -5.34 -11.61
N LEU A 15 2.44 -5.84 -12.25
CA LEU A 15 2.52 -6.84 -13.31
C LEU A 15 1.87 -6.41 -14.62
N SER A 16 1.16 -5.27 -14.68
CA SER A 16 0.56 -4.85 -15.97
C SER A 16 1.67 -4.55 -16.99
N SER A 17 1.47 -5.02 -18.22
CA SER A 17 2.34 -4.69 -19.36
C SER A 17 2.04 -3.30 -19.94
N ILE A 18 0.93 -2.68 -19.54
CA ILE A 18 0.46 -1.40 -20.04
C ILE A 18 0.93 -0.30 -19.08
N LEU A 19 1.71 0.65 -19.60
CA LEU A 19 2.29 1.73 -18.80
C LEU A 19 1.23 2.58 -18.10
N ASP A 20 0.15 2.92 -18.81
CA ASP A 20 -0.91 3.77 -18.26
C ASP A 20 -1.65 3.08 -17.13
N GLU A 21 -1.93 1.77 -17.24
CA GLU A 21 -2.56 1.00 -16.16
C GLU A 21 -1.67 0.94 -14.91
N ARG A 22 -0.34 0.84 -15.08
CA ARG A 22 0.59 0.87 -13.96
C ARG A 22 0.55 2.22 -13.26
N LYS A 23 0.65 3.32 -14.01
CA LYS A 23 0.60 4.70 -13.46
C LYS A 23 -0.72 4.97 -12.76
N ASP A 24 -1.84 4.58 -13.36
CA ASP A 24 -3.16 4.73 -12.76
C ASP A 24 -3.29 3.94 -11.46
N SER A 25 -2.73 2.72 -11.42
CA SER A 25 -2.72 1.88 -10.22
C SER A 25 -1.85 2.48 -9.13
N GLU A 26 -0.65 2.97 -9.45
CA GLU A 26 0.22 3.69 -8.53
C GLU A 26 -0.44 4.96 -7.98
N GLN A 27 -1.13 5.72 -8.84
CA GLN A 27 -1.88 6.91 -8.43
C GLN A 27 -3.03 6.55 -7.48
N LYS A 28 -3.77 5.47 -7.75
CA LYS A 28 -4.81 4.96 -6.84
C LYS A 28 -4.20 4.55 -5.49
N LEU A 29 -3.06 3.86 -5.48
CA LEU A 29 -2.38 3.47 -4.23
C LEU A 29 -2.00 4.71 -3.40
N ASN A 30 -1.47 5.76 -4.04
CA ASN A 30 -1.17 7.03 -3.38
C ASN A 30 -2.40 7.74 -2.80
N GLN A 31 -3.58 7.57 -3.39
CA GLN A 31 -4.82 8.10 -2.81
C GLN A 31 -5.31 7.24 -1.63
N LEU A 32 -5.15 5.92 -1.74
CA LEU A 32 -5.61 4.96 -0.74
C LEU A 32 -4.75 4.93 0.52
N GLN A 33 -3.51 5.41 0.48
CA GLN A 33 -2.58 5.37 1.62
C GLN A 33 -3.10 6.11 2.86
N HIS A 34 -4.06 7.03 2.70
CA HIS A 34 -4.70 7.78 3.78
C HIS A 34 -6.07 7.24 4.19
N THR A 35 -6.48 6.09 3.64
CA THR A 35 -7.75 5.46 4.01
C THR A 35 -7.61 4.65 5.30
N PRO A 36 -8.66 4.55 6.13
CA PRO A 36 -8.61 3.76 7.35
C PRO A 36 -8.26 2.29 7.08
N GLN A 37 -7.39 1.73 7.92
CA GLN A 37 -6.93 0.33 7.89
C GLN A 37 -6.05 0.01 6.68
N HIS A 38 -5.53 1.02 5.95
CA HIS A 38 -4.73 0.77 4.77
C HIS A 38 -3.45 0.00 5.10
N LEU A 39 -2.75 0.37 6.17
CA LEU A 39 -1.50 -0.26 6.55
C LEU A 39 -1.72 -1.69 7.04
N VAL A 40 -2.77 -1.91 7.84
CA VAL A 40 -3.16 -3.26 8.27
C VAL A 40 -3.44 -4.15 7.06
N ARG A 41 -4.14 -3.64 6.04
CA ARG A 41 -4.44 -4.40 4.81
C ARG A 41 -3.20 -4.71 3.98
N LEU A 42 -2.23 -3.79 3.90
CA LEU A 42 -0.95 -4.06 3.23
C LEU A 42 -0.20 -5.21 3.92
N LEU A 43 -0.19 -5.23 5.26
CA LEU A 43 0.43 -6.33 6.02
C LEU A 43 -0.31 -7.65 5.82
N GLN A 44 -1.65 -7.64 5.83
CA GLN A 44 -2.48 -8.82 5.55
C GLN A 44 -2.15 -9.42 4.18
N ILE A 45 -2.02 -8.59 3.15
CA ILE A 45 -1.63 -9.04 1.80
C ILE A 45 -0.18 -9.54 1.77
N ALA A 46 0.75 -8.85 2.43
CA ALA A 46 2.16 -9.22 2.43
C ALA A 46 2.42 -10.64 3.01
N VAL A 47 1.64 -11.03 4.02
CA VAL A 47 1.76 -12.34 4.68
C VAL A 47 0.85 -13.43 4.10
N ASP A 48 -0.11 -13.08 3.23
CA ASP A 48 -1.02 -14.05 2.61
C ASP A 48 -0.29 -14.94 1.60
N GLY A 49 -0.14 -16.22 1.93
CA GLY A 49 0.50 -17.22 1.07
C GLY A 49 -0.26 -17.54 -0.22
N ASN A 50 -1.53 -17.15 -0.34
CA ASN A 50 -2.33 -17.35 -1.53
C ASN A 50 -2.17 -16.20 -2.55
N CYS A 51 -1.61 -15.07 -2.13
CA CYS A 51 -1.33 -13.94 -3.01
C CYS A 51 -0.06 -14.18 -3.83
N ASP A 52 -0.05 -13.71 -5.07
CA ASP A 52 1.12 -13.73 -5.95
C ASP A 52 2.33 -13.06 -5.28
N MET A 53 3.52 -13.62 -5.47
CA MET A 53 4.75 -13.11 -4.85
C MET A 53 5.00 -11.63 -5.17
N ALA A 54 4.75 -11.19 -6.41
CA ALA A 54 4.94 -9.80 -6.80
C ALA A 54 3.97 -8.87 -6.06
N VAL A 55 2.72 -9.30 -5.88
CA VAL A 55 1.70 -8.55 -5.12
C VAL A 55 2.13 -8.38 -3.67
N ARG A 56 2.62 -9.46 -3.05
CA ARG A 56 3.14 -9.45 -1.67
C ARG A 56 4.34 -8.52 -1.53
N GLN A 57 5.29 -8.58 -2.47
CA GLN A 57 6.47 -7.72 -2.49
C GLN A 57 6.09 -6.25 -2.60
N ILE A 58 5.20 -5.87 -3.53
CA ILE A 58 4.76 -4.48 -3.65
C ILE A 58 4.04 -4.02 -2.38
N ALA A 59 3.20 -4.86 -1.76
CA ALA A 59 2.56 -4.53 -0.50
C ALA A 59 3.60 -4.23 0.61
N SER A 60 4.64 -5.05 0.74
CA SER A 60 5.74 -4.83 1.69
C SER A 60 6.53 -3.56 1.39
N ILE A 61 6.83 -3.27 0.12
CA ILE A 61 7.56 -2.08 -0.30
C ILE A 61 6.76 -0.81 0.03
N GLN A 62 5.47 -0.79 -0.31
CA GLN A 62 4.57 0.32 -0.02
C GLN A 62 4.47 0.57 1.49
N PHE A 63 4.28 -0.50 2.28
CA PHE A 63 4.25 -0.41 3.74
C PHE A 63 5.56 0.20 4.29
N LYS A 64 6.72 -0.36 3.91
CA LYS A 64 8.04 0.14 4.33
C LYS A 64 8.22 1.63 4.00
N ASN A 65 7.85 2.03 2.78
CA ASN A 65 8.00 3.41 2.33
C ASN A 65 7.08 4.38 3.10
N PHE A 66 5.86 3.96 3.40
CA PHE A 66 4.92 4.78 4.15
C PHE A 66 5.38 4.97 5.61
N ILE A 67 5.75 3.89 6.28
CA ILE A 67 6.27 3.93 7.66
C ILE A 67 7.52 4.80 7.74
N ALA A 68 8.48 4.61 6.84
CA ALA A 68 9.71 5.40 6.82
C ALA A 68 9.45 6.91 6.70
N LYS A 69 8.36 7.33 6.05
CA LYS A 69 7.98 8.74 5.89
C LYS A 69 7.13 9.31 7.03
N HIS A 70 6.42 8.47 7.79
CA HIS A 70 5.33 8.93 8.66
C HIS A 70 5.34 8.38 10.09
N TRP A 71 6.22 7.44 10.43
CA TRP A 71 6.29 6.79 11.74
C TRP A 71 6.75 7.71 12.86
N SER A 72 7.73 8.57 12.57
CA SER A 72 8.19 9.63 13.45
C SER A 72 8.58 10.83 12.58
N PRO A 73 7.69 11.82 12.40
CA PRO A 73 8.11 13.07 11.79
C PRO A 73 9.24 13.69 12.61
N GLU A 74 10.35 14.07 11.96
CA GLU A 74 11.30 15.00 12.58
C GLU A 74 10.59 16.33 12.88
N ASP A 75 11.03 17.04 13.92
CA ASP A 75 10.36 18.19 14.54
C ASP A 75 9.61 19.09 13.53
N GLY A 76 8.28 19.04 13.56
CA GLY A 76 7.40 19.95 12.81
C GLY A 76 6.47 19.29 11.79
N GLU A 77 6.68 18.03 11.39
CA GLU A 77 5.75 17.34 10.49
C GLU A 77 4.56 16.69 11.24
N GLN A 78 3.35 16.80 10.67
CA GLN A 78 2.15 16.17 11.24
C GLN A 78 2.21 14.65 11.04
N GLN A 79 1.99 13.88 12.11
CA GLN A 79 1.88 12.42 12.05
C GLN A 79 0.70 12.00 11.15
N ARG A 80 0.98 11.37 10.01
CA ARG A 80 -0.04 10.96 9.01
C ARG A 80 -0.53 9.51 9.16
N ILE A 81 0.00 8.77 10.14
CA ILE A 81 -0.47 7.42 10.47
C ILE A 81 -1.76 7.53 11.28
N LEU A 82 -2.83 6.93 10.76
CA LEU A 82 -4.12 6.91 11.43
C LEU A 82 -4.06 6.07 12.73
N PRO A 83 -4.75 6.48 13.80
CA PRO A 83 -4.78 5.71 15.05
C PRO A 83 -5.30 4.27 14.88
N SER A 84 -6.22 4.02 13.95
CA SER A 84 -6.71 2.67 13.62
C SER A 84 -5.66 1.75 13.00
N ASP A 85 -4.54 2.31 12.57
CA ASP A 85 -3.42 1.61 11.93
C ASP A 85 -2.15 1.58 12.82
N LYS A 86 -2.23 2.12 14.04
CA LYS A 86 -1.21 1.94 15.09
C LYS A 86 -1.51 0.69 15.90
#